data_AF-A0A9D2EVM4-F1
#
_entry.id   AF-A0A9D2EVM4-F1
#
_cell.length_a   1.000
_cell.length_b   1.000
_cell.length_c   1.000
_cell.angle_alpha   90.00
_cell.angle_beta   90.00
_cell.angle_gamma   90.00
#
_symmetry.space_group_name_H-M   'P 1'
#
loop_
_entity.id
_entity.type
_entity.pdbx_description
1 polymer ?
#
loop_
_entity_poly.entity_id
_entity_poly.type
_entity_poly.pdbx_seq_one_letter_code
_entity_poly.pdbx_strand_id
1 'polypeptide(L)'
;MKRIRKSSRGCVCLLLSAAIGAVQILPVQAAGTGLEEASERVESAEAQATTLEEAQRQLEGYLSDLNTQLDELGGDLEDLAGQQADLDARLSETRTELADARATEEEQYEAMKKRIQYMYENRDAGFFSLIFSEDSLSDILNKAEYAMEMASYDRRMLTAYKETKDLVSQKESDLLAEQEELDRIVSETQTKQNEILAAIGETGQKIEESARDLEDAENQLAQYRAELQQRELEAEERMAALESETLTADSGVPEAVPDQPEETEPVREPEAPDREPAQTEPAEPEDPGNTEDPGNGNEDVSGGFDYSAYSDLELMAAMIYREANTEPWEGKVAVGNVIMNRLQSSRYPDTMIGVLSQPYQFTPWGSAGYIRALQNGVNSTCMQAAQAAMNGTENYIGNLLHFRMVAPGYTGIIIGNHVFY
;
A
#
# COMPACT_ATOMS: atom_id res chain seq x y z
N MET A 1 20.66 -11.57 -7.92
CA MET A 1 20.17 -12.92 -8.31
C MET A 1 19.33 -13.56 -7.19
N LYS A 2 18.03 -13.71 -7.36
CA LYS A 2 17.19 -14.77 -6.76
C LYS A 2 15.86 -14.80 -7.53
N ARG A 3 15.35 -15.99 -7.88
CA ARG A 3 14.11 -16.11 -8.67
C ARG A 3 12.90 -16.03 -7.73
N ILE A 4 12.06 -15.00 -7.88
CA ILE A 4 10.73 -14.96 -7.26
C ILE A 4 9.92 -16.14 -7.80
N ARG A 5 9.22 -16.86 -6.91
CA ARG A 5 8.48 -18.08 -7.26
C ARG A 5 7.13 -17.73 -7.86
N LYS A 6 6.84 -18.25 -9.07
CA LYS A 6 5.47 -18.30 -9.61
C LYS A 6 4.58 -19.14 -8.68
N SER A 7 3.66 -18.51 -7.92
CA SER A 7 2.79 -19.25 -6.99
C SER A 7 1.45 -18.54 -6.65
N SER A 8 0.81 -17.88 -7.62
CA SER A 8 -0.54 -17.29 -7.43
C SER A 8 -1.36 -17.10 -8.73
N ARG A 9 -0.95 -17.68 -9.87
CA ARG A 9 -1.71 -17.60 -11.13
C ARG A 9 -2.89 -18.59 -11.13
N GLY A 10 -3.95 -18.25 -10.39
CA GLY A 10 -5.20 -19.00 -10.31
C GLY A 10 -6.37 -18.31 -11.03
N CYS A 11 -7.12 -19.09 -11.81
CA CYS A 11 -8.55 -18.94 -12.08
C CYS A 11 -9.15 -17.70 -12.80
N VAL A 12 -8.40 -16.69 -13.24
CA VAL A 12 -9.02 -15.56 -14.01
C VAL A 12 -9.11 -15.81 -15.52
N CYS A 13 -8.12 -16.46 -16.16
CA CYS A 13 -8.03 -16.56 -17.62
C CYS A 13 -8.71 -17.81 -18.24
N LEU A 14 -9.93 -18.19 -17.81
CA LEU A 14 -10.60 -19.43 -18.26
C LEU A 14 -11.95 -19.26 -18.98
N LEU A 15 -12.42 -18.04 -19.21
CA LEU A 15 -13.72 -17.77 -19.87
C LEU A 15 -13.61 -17.32 -21.35
N LEU A 16 -12.40 -17.19 -21.90
CA LEU A 16 -12.17 -16.72 -23.28
C LEU A 16 -12.24 -17.83 -24.34
N SER A 17 -13.28 -18.66 -24.31
CA SER A 17 -13.57 -19.61 -25.40
C SER A 17 -15.05 -19.99 -25.51
N ALA A 18 -15.96 -19.02 -25.38
CA ALA A 18 -17.35 -19.17 -25.80
C ALA A 18 -17.39 -19.38 -27.33
N ALA A 19 -17.53 -20.63 -27.77
CA ALA A 19 -17.47 -20.95 -29.19
C ALA A 19 -18.72 -20.43 -29.91
N ILE A 20 -18.55 -19.40 -30.75
CA ILE A 20 -19.59 -18.91 -31.67
C ILE A 20 -19.79 -19.96 -32.78
N GLY A 21 -20.56 -21.00 -32.46
CA GLY A 21 -21.03 -21.99 -33.42
C GLY A 21 -22.03 -21.33 -34.37
N ALA A 22 -21.60 -21.04 -35.60
CA ALA A 22 -22.45 -20.43 -36.61
C ALA A 22 -23.70 -21.28 -36.86
N VAL A 23 -24.88 -20.68 -36.70
CA VAL A 23 -26.18 -21.31 -36.95
C VAL A 23 -26.31 -21.52 -38.47
N GLN A 24 -26.07 -22.74 -38.93
CA GLN A 24 -26.17 -23.11 -40.34
C GLN A 24 -27.65 -23.29 -40.72
N ILE A 25 -28.30 -22.21 -41.14
CA ILE A 25 -29.71 -22.20 -41.54
C ILE A 25 -29.91 -23.06 -42.80
N LEU A 26 -30.72 -24.12 -42.70
CA LEU A 26 -31.30 -24.80 -43.84
C LEU A 26 -32.60 -24.11 -44.26
N PRO A 27 -32.88 -23.92 -45.57
CA PRO A 27 -34.03 -23.15 -46.03
C PRO A 27 -35.35 -23.94 -45.88
N VAL A 28 -36.10 -23.68 -44.81
CA VAL A 28 -37.45 -24.26 -44.61
C VAL A 28 -38.48 -23.58 -45.52
N GLN A 29 -38.64 -24.10 -46.74
CA GLN A 29 -39.51 -23.52 -47.79
C GLN A 29 -41.01 -23.84 -47.58
N ALA A 30 -41.54 -23.65 -46.36
CA ALA A 30 -42.94 -23.98 -46.03
C ALA A 30 -43.60 -23.16 -44.88
N ALA A 31 -43.26 -21.88 -44.68
CA ALA A 31 -44.02 -21.02 -43.76
C ALA A 31 -44.07 -19.54 -44.20
N GLY A 32 -45.26 -18.95 -44.24
CA GLY A 32 -45.45 -17.49 -44.33
C GLY A 32 -45.34 -16.83 -42.95
N THR A 33 -45.01 -15.53 -42.91
CA THR A 33 -44.77 -14.71 -41.70
C THR A 33 -43.64 -15.14 -40.76
N GLY A 34 -43.50 -16.44 -40.45
CA GLY A 34 -42.44 -16.95 -39.56
C GLY A 34 -41.02 -16.80 -40.10
N LEU A 35 -40.83 -16.65 -41.42
CA LEU A 35 -39.50 -16.47 -42.02
C LEU A 35 -38.89 -15.08 -41.76
N GLU A 36 -39.74 -14.04 -41.67
CA GLU A 36 -39.32 -12.66 -41.36
C GLU A 36 -39.05 -12.52 -39.86
N GLU A 37 -39.94 -13.06 -39.02
CA GLU A 37 -39.77 -13.21 -37.56
C GLU A 37 -38.51 -14.03 -37.17
N ALA A 38 -38.04 -14.93 -38.04
CA ALA A 38 -36.80 -15.66 -37.87
C ALA A 38 -35.56 -14.84 -38.29
N SER A 39 -35.68 -14.00 -39.31
CA SER A 39 -34.60 -13.11 -39.77
C SER A 39 -34.28 -12.05 -38.71
N GLU A 40 -35.28 -11.39 -38.14
CA GLU A 40 -35.08 -10.40 -37.05
C GLU A 40 -34.44 -11.03 -35.81
N ARG A 41 -34.81 -12.29 -35.48
CA ARG A 41 -34.19 -13.03 -34.35
C ARG A 41 -32.73 -13.39 -34.61
N VAL A 42 -32.34 -13.70 -35.85
CA VAL A 42 -30.93 -13.92 -36.21
C VAL A 42 -30.14 -12.62 -36.12
N GLU A 43 -30.68 -11.52 -36.65
CA GLU A 43 -30.07 -10.18 -36.55
C GLU A 43 -29.88 -9.74 -35.09
N SER A 44 -30.86 -10.01 -34.22
CA SER A 44 -30.76 -9.78 -32.77
C SER A 44 -29.68 -10.66 -32.09
N ALA A 45 -29.55 -11.92 -32.46
CA ALA A 45 -28.53 -12.82 -31.93
C ALA A 45 -27.11 -12.46 -32.40
N GLU A 46 -26.97 -11.98 -33.66
CA GLU A 46 -25.71 -11.44 -34.18
C GLU A 46 -25.33 -10.13 -33.48
N ALA A 47 -26.28 -9.24 -33.18
CA ALA A 47 -26.05 -8.02 -32.40
C ALA A 47 -25.56 -8.31 -30.97
N GLN A 48 -26.12 -9.33 -30.30
CA GLN A 48 -25.60 -9.76 -28.99
C GLN A 48 -24.19 -10.37 -29.09
N ALA A 49 -23.89 -11.12 -30.15
CA ALA A 49 -22.54 -11.62 -30.40
C ALA A 49 -21.52 -10.48 -30.61
N THR A 50 -21.87 -9.41 -31.34
CA THR A 50 -20.99 -8.24 -31.46
C THR A 50 -20.82 -7.49 -30.14
N THR A 51 -21.86 -7.43 -29.30
CA THR A 51 -21.78 -6.83 -27.95
C THR A 51 -20.80 -7.60 -27.06
N LEU A 52 -20.84 -8.94 -27.10
CA LEU A 52 -19.88 -9.81 -26.40
C LEU A 52 -18.44 -9.62 -26.91
N GLU A 53 -18.22 -9.47 -28.23
CA GLU A 53 -16.89 -9.15 -28.77
C GLU A 53 -16.39 -7.77 -28.33
N GLU A 54 -17.26 -6.77 -28.22
CA GLU A 54 -16.90 -5.43 -27.75
C GLU A 54 -16.52 -5.42 -26.26
N ALA A 55 -17.28 -6.12 -25.41
CA ALA A 55 -16.93 -6.32 -24.00
C ALA A 55 -15.58 -7.04 -23.82
N GLN A 56 -15.30 -8.06 -24.64
CA GLN A 56 -13.99 -8.75 -24.63
C GLN A 56 -12.85 -7.80 -25.03
N ARG A 57 -13.02 -6.97 -26.08
CA ARG A 57 -12.02 -5.97 -26.48
C ARG A 57 -11.79 -4.90 -25.41
N GLN A 58 -12.83 -4.49 -24.68
CA GLN A 58 -12.71 -3.53 -23.57
C GLN A 58 -11.93 -4.14 -22.40
N LEU A 59 -12.22 -5.39 -22.03
CA LEU A 59 -11.47 -6.15 -21.01
C LEU A 59 -9.98 -6.33 -21.39
N GLU A 60 -9.67 -6.67 -22.64
CA GLU A 60 -8.29 -6.73 -23.14
C GLU A 60 -7.60 -5.35 -23.07
N GLY A 61 -8.33 -4.27 -23.38
CA GLY A 61 -7.87 -2.88 -23.23
C GLY A 61 -7.52 -2.54 -21.77
N TYR A 62 -8.44 -2.75 -20.82
CA TYR A 62 -8.21 -2.45 -19.40
C TYR A 62 -7.03 -3.25 -18.82
N LEU A 63 -6.84 -4.51 -19.25
CA LEU A 63 -5.69 -5.32 -18.84
C LEU A 63 -4.37 -4.82 -19.46
N SER A 64 -4.40 -4.32 -20.70
CA SER A 64 -3.24 -3.70 -21.36
C SER A 64 -2.84 -2.38 -20.70
N ASP A 65 -3.82 -1.53 -20.39
CA ASP A 65 -3.61 -0.24 -19.72
C ASP A 65 -3.09 -0.46 -18.28
N LEU A 66 -3.68 -1.38 -17.52
CA LEU A 66 -3.19 -1.75 -16.19
C LEU A 66 -1.76 -2.31 -16.25
N ASN A 67 -1.44 -3.20 -17.19
CA ASN A 67 -0.07 -3.71 -17.31
C ASN A 67 0.92 -2.57 -17.62
N THR A 68 0.53 -1.61 -18.47
CA THR A 68 1.36 -0.44 -18.79
C THR A 68 1.61 0.42 -17.55
N GLN A 69 0.56 0.74 -16.78
CA GLN A 69 0.68 1.49 -15.53
C GLN A 69 1.52 0.74 -14.47
N LEU A 70 1.41 -0.59 -14.38
CA LEU A 70 2.19 -1.40 -13.46
C LEU A 70 3.67 -1.53 -13.87
N ASP A 71 3.97 -1.54 -15.17
CA ASP A 71 5.36 -1.50 -15.67
C ASP A 71 5.99 -0.11 -15.44
N GLU A 72 5.23 0.98 -15.63
CA GLU A 72 5.68 2.36 -15.32
C GLU A 72 5.91 2.57 -13.82
N LEU A 73 4.92 2.25 -12.97
CA LEU A 73 5.04 2.35 -11.50
C LEU A 73 6.08 1.37 -10.93
N GLY A 74 6.31 0.24 -11.60
CA GLY A 74 7.40 -0.68 -11.30
C GLY A 74 8.78 -0.07 -11.58
N GLY A 75 8.91 0.69 -12.67
CA GLY A 75 10.11 1.47 -12.99
C GLY A 75 10.39 2.58 -11.98
N ASP A 76 9.38 3.39 -11.64
CA ASP A 76 9.47 4.43 -10.60
C ASP A 76 9.98 3.83 -9.27
N LEU A 77 9.51 2.64 -8.89
CA LEU A 77 9.92 1.94 -7.67
C LEU A 77 11.34 1.34 -7.75
N GLU A 78 11.81 0.90 -8.92
CA GLU A 78 13.20 0.44 -9.09
C GLU A 78 14.19 1.62 -9.02
N ASP A 79 13.85 2.77 -9.61
CA ASP A 79 14.64 4.00 -9.54
C ASP A 79 14.66 4.58 -8.10
N LEU A 80 13.52 4.62 -7.39
CA LEU A 80 13.46 5.03 -5.99
C LEU A 80 14.25 4.09 -5.07
N ALA A 81 14.20 2.78 -5.29
CA ALA A 81 15.01 1.81 -4.55
C ALA A 81 16.51 1.97 -4.82
N GLY A 82 16.90 2.35 -6.04
CA GLY A 82 18.26 2.73 -6.39
C GLY A 82 18.74 3.97 -5.63
N GLN A 83 17.94 5.05 -5.65
CA GLN A 83 18.21 6.28 -4.91
C GLN A 83 18.33 6.04 -3.40
N GLN A 84 17.46 5.19 -2.83
CA GLN A 84 17.54 4.80 -1.43
C GLN A 84 18.86 4.08 -1.11
N ALA A 85 19.29 3.13 -1.95
CA ALA A 85 20.52 2.37 -1.73
C ALA A 85 21.79 3.26 -1.79
N ASP A 86 21.85 4.21 -2.73
CA ASP A 86 22.93 5.19 -2.82
C ASP A 86 22.93 6.16 -1.62
N LEU A 87 21.75 6.52 -1.10
CA LEU A 87 21.61 7.39 0.07
C LEU A 87 21.95 6.67 1.39
N ASP A 88 21.54 5.41 1.58
CA ASP A 88 21.93 4.59 2.73
C ASP A 88 23.46 4.35 2.77
N ALA A 89 24.10 4.22 1.59
CA ALA A 89 25.55 4.15 1.48
C ALA A 89 26.23 5.47 1.92
N ARG A 90 25.74 6.61 1.42
CA ARG A 90 26.21 7.95 1.83
C ARG A 90 26.03 8.20 3.33
N LEU A 91 24.86 7.88 3.88
CA LEU A 91 24.57 7.99 5.31
C LEU A 91 25.57 7.17 6.15
N SER A 92 25.96 5.99 5.69
CA SER A 92 26.99 5.17 6.35
C SER A 92 28.38 5.80 6.28
N GLU A 93 28.74 6.45 5.17
CA GLU A 93 30.01 7.17 5.00
C GLU A 93 30.03 8.44 5.87
N THR A 94 29.03 9.30 5.75
CA THR A 94 28.85 10.52 6.56
C THR A 94 28.86 10.24 8.07
N ARG A 95 28.18 9.17 8.53
CA ARG A 95 28.21 8.74 9.95
C ARG A 95 29.61 8.31 10.40
N THR A 96 30.38 7.65 9.54
CA THR A 96 31.75 7.20 9.84
C THR A 96 32.70 8.39 9.90
N GLU A 97 32.69 9.27 8.89
CA GLU A 97 33.52 10.48 8.87
C GLU A 97 33.22 11.43 10.04
N LEU A 98 31.94 11.55 10.44
CA LEU A 98 31.54 12.34 11.61
C LEU A 98 32.09 11.74 12.93
N ALA A 99 32.12 10.41 13.06
CA ALA A 99 32.69 9.75 14.23
C ALA A 99 34.21 9.97 14.32
N ASP A 100 34.95 9.79 13.22
CA ASP A 100 36.39 10.03 13.15
C ASP A 100 36.74 11.52 13.37
N ALA A 101 35.94 12.44 12.83
CA ALA A 101 36.10 13.88 13.06
C ALA A 101 35.85 14.27 14.53
N ARG A 102 34.81 13.73 15.18
CA ARG A 102 34.55 13.94 16.61
C ARG A 102 35.63 13.32 17.52
N ALA A 103 36.17 12.15 17.16
CA ALA A 103 37.29 11.55 17.91
C ALA A 103 38.57 12.40 17.78
N THR A 104 38.86 12.89 16.57
CA THR A 104 39.98 13.82 16.31
C THR A 104 39.81 15.14 17.09
N GLU A 105 38.60 15.67 17.15
CA GLU A 105 38.24 16.86 17.92
C GLU A 105 38.49 16.68 19.42
N GLU A 106 38.07 15.54 19.99
CA GLU A 106 38.28 15.24 21.42
C GLU A 106 39.78 15.09 21.76
N GLU A 107 40.56 14.40 20.92
CA GLU A 107 42.01 14.29 21.12
C GLU A 107 42.70 15.65 21.08
N GLN A 108 42.37 16.48 20.09
CA GLN A 108 42.89 17.85 19.98
C GLN A 108 42.49 18.71 21.18
N TYR A 109 41.26 18.61 21.66
CA TYR A 109 40.75 19.34 22.82
C TYR A 109 41.48 18.94 24.11
N GLU A 110 41.66 17.64 24.37
CA GLU A 110 42.40 17.15 25.55
C GLU A 110 43.90 17.44 25.47
N ALA A 111 44.50 17.39 24.28
CA ALA A 111 45.88 17.84 24.06
C ALA A 111 46.02 19.33 24.37
N MET A 112 45.10 20.17 23.87
CA MET A 112 45.08 21.62 24.12
C MET A 112 44.88 21.94 25.61
N LYS A 113 44.01 21.21 26.31
CA LYS A 113 43.82 21.34 27.77
C LYS A 113 45.11 21.05 28.55
N LYS A 114 45.74 19.88 28.30
CA LYS A 114 47.02 19.50 28.94
C LYS A 114 48.11 20.52 28.65
N ARG A 115 48.14 21.06 27.43
CA ARG A 115 49.07 22.09 26.97
C ARG A 115 48.89 23.43 27.70
N ILE A 116 47.65 23.90 27.83
CA ILE A 116 47.31 25.13 28.56
C ILE A 116 47.59 24.96 30.06
N GLN A 117 47.25 23.81 30.64
CA GLN A 117 47.56 23.46 32.03
C GLN A 117 49.07 23.55 32.30
N TYR A 118 49.90 22.90 31.48
CA TYR A 118 51.36 22.97 31.61
C TYR A 118 51.90 24.40 31.56
N MET A 119 51.38 25.25 30.65
CA MET A 119 51.77 26.66 30.57
C MET A 119 51.34 27.50 31.78
N TYR A 120 50.24 27.12 32.46
CA TYR A 120 49.78 27.80 33.66
C TYR A 120 50.54 27.35 34.92
N GLU A 121 50.81 26.05 35.05
CA GLU A 121 51.53 25.48 36.21
C GLU A 121 53.02 25.88 36.24
N ASN A 122 53.66 26.02 35.07
CA ASN A 122 55.07 26.40 34.96
C ASN A 122 55.30 27.93 34.82
N ARG A 123 54.28 28.74 35.16
CA ARG A 123 54.22 30.18 34.84
C ARG A 123 55.23 31.06 35.59
N ASP A 124 55.66 30.66 36.78
CA ASP A 124 56.59 31.46 37.61
C ASP A 124 57.99 31.59 36.96
N ALA A 125 58.41 30.58 36.19
CA ALA A 125 59.58 30.66 35.31
C ALA A 125 59.19 31.22 33.93
N GLY A 126 58.50 32.37 33.91
CA GLY A 126 57.95 32.97 32.70
C GLY A 126 59.02 33.15 31.61
N PHE A 127 58.65 32.92 30.34
CA PHE A 127 59.61 32.62 29.25
C PHE A 127 60.79 33.61 29.15
N PHE A 128 60.54 34.91 29.33
CA PHE A 128 61.59 35.93 29.37
C PHE A 128 62.65 35.68 30.46
N SER A 129 62.25 35.22 31.64
CA SER A 129 63.17 34.84 32.72
C SER A 129 64.00 33.59 32.39
N LEU A 130 63.47 32.68 31.56
CA LEU A 130 64.18 31.48 31.11
C LEU A 130 65.15 31.77 29.94
N ILE A 131 64.91 32.83 29.17
CA ILE A 131 65.88 33.39 28.22
C ILE A 131 66.99 34.14 29.00
N PHE A 132 66.61 35.09 29.86
CA PHE A 132 67.57 35.97 30.55
C PHE A 132 68.28 35.32 31.76
N SER A 133 68.09 34.02 32.01
CA SER A 133 68.86 33.25 33.00
C SER A 133 70.13 32.61 32.44
N GLU A 134 70.41 32.74 31.14
CA GLU A 134 71.56 32.09 30.48
C GLU A 134 72.75 33.05 30.29
N ASP A 135 73.96 32.55 30.53
CA ASP A 135 75.22 33.31 30.41
C ASP A 135 75.67 33.57 28.94
N SER A 136 74.96 33.01 27.96
CA SER A 136 75.42 32.88 26.56
C SER A 136 74.41 33.44 25.56
N LEU A 137 74.87 34.34 24.69
CA LEU A 137 74.05 34.95 23.63
C LEU A 137 73.54 33.91 22.60
N SER A 138 74.30 32.83 22.37
CA SER A 138 73.88 31.74 21.49
C SER A 138 72.73 30.94 22.10
N ASP A 139 72.78 30.68 23.40
CA ASP A 139 71.74 29.89 24.10
C ASP A 139 70.48 30.73 24.36
N ILE A 140 70.65 32.03 24.60
CA ILE A 140 69.58 33.05 24.53
C ILE A 140 68.87 33.01 23.17
N LEU A 141 69.62 32.99 22.06
CA LEU A 141 69.06 32.97 20.71
C LEU A 141 68.34 31.66 20.42
N ASN A 142 68.96 30.51 20.71
CA ASN A 142 68.37 29.19 20.56
C ASN A 142 67.05 29.07 21.34
N LYS A 143 67.03 29.49 22.62
CA LYS A 143 65.79 29.50 23.43
C LYS A 143 64.72 30.42 22.88
N ALA A 144 65.08 31.58 22.33
CA ALA A 144 64.14 32.49 21.70
C ALA A 144 63.55 31.92 20.40
N GLU A 145 64.35 31.17 19.61
CA GLU A 145 63.88 30.46 18.42
C GLU A 145 62.88 29.35 18.79
N TYR A 146 63.22 28.48 19.75
CA TYR A 146 62.28 27.50 20.30
C TYR A 146 60.99 28.13 20.85
N ALA A 147 61.06 29.34 21.43
CA ALA A 147 59.87 30.08 21.88
C ALA A 147 58.91 30.39 20.74
N MET A 148 59.45 30.86 19.62
CA MET A 148 58.68 31.28 18.45
C MET A 148 58.14 30.08 17.68
N GLU A 149 58.93 29.01 17.53
CA GLU A 149 58.44 27.74 16.98
C GLU A 149 57.29 27.19 17.82
N MET A 150 57.46 27.14 19.15
CA MET A 150 56.47 26.62 20.08
C MET A 150 55.16 27.42 20.05
N ALA A 151 55.23 28.76 20.06
CA ALA A 151 54.05 29.61 19.91
C ALA A 151 53.40 29.48 18.52
N SER A 152 54.19 29.25 17.46
CA SER A 152 53.66 28.98 16.11
C SER A 152 52.94 27.62 16.02
N TYR A 153 53.39 26.63 16.80
CA TYR A 153 52.78 25.31 16.91
C TYR A 153 51.45 25.41 17.65
N ASP A 154 51.42 26.02 18.85
CA ASP A 154 50.20 26.23 19.63
C ASP A 154 49.13 26.97 18.80
N ARG A 155 49.52 28.02 18.07
CA ARG A 155 48.61 28.73 17.15
C ARG A 155 48.09 27.85 16.02
N ARG A 156 48.94 27.01 15.40
CA ARG A 156 48.51 26.08 14.34
C ARG A 156 47.56 25.01 14.87
N MET A 157 47.79 24.49 16.08
CA MET A 157 46.88 23.52 16.71
C MET A 157 45.53 24.14 17.05
N LEU A 158 45.49 25.41 17.48
CA LEU A 158 44.23 26.15 17.66
C LEU A 158 43.50 26.41 16.32
N THR A 159 44.22 26.66 15.23
CA THR A 159 43.61 26.76 13.88
C THR A 159 43.05 25.41 13.44
N ALA A 160 43.84 24.33 13.51
CA ALA A 160 43.40 22.98 13.15
C ALA A 160 42.17 22.52 13.96
N TYR A 161 42.15 22.80 15.28
CA TYR A 161 40.98 22.50 16.12
C TYR A 161 39.72 23.28 15.73
N LYS A 162 39.87 24.53 15.27
CA LYS A 162 38.73 25.27 14.70
C LYS A 162 38.27 24.64 13.38
N GLU A 163 39.19 24.25 12.51
CA GLU A 163 38.89 23.62 11.21
C GLU A 163 38.19 22.24 11.42
N THR A 164 38.62 21.45 12.41
CA THR A 164 37.93 20.21 12.81
C THR A 164 36.54 20.49 13.42
N LYS A 165 36.40 21.52 14.27
CA LYS A 165 35.09 21.96 14.80
C LYS A 165 34.12 22.40 13.69
N ASP A 166 34.61 23.16 12.71
CA ASP A 166 33.81 23.60 11.56
C ASP A 166 33.40 22.39 10.70
N LEU A 167 34.30 21.41 10.49
CA LEU A 167 34.02 20.17 9.77
C LEU A 167 32.98 19.27 10.47
N VAL A 168 33.07 19.10 11.79
CA VAL A 168 32.07 18.36 12.59
C VAL A 168 30.69 19.01 12.44
N SER A 169 30.62 20.34 12.56
CA SER A 169 29.36 21.08 12.37
C SER A 169 28.81 20.99 10.94
N GLN A 170 29.68 20.87 9.92
CA GLN A 170 29.23 20.63 8.55
C GLN A 170 28.67 19.21 8.42
N LYS A 171 29.40 18.19 8.87
CA LYS A 171 28.96 16.79 8.78
C LYS A 171 27.69 16.48 9.57
N GLU A 172 27.44 17.18 10.67
CA GLU A 172 26.15 17.14 11.37
C GLU A 172 25.01 17.74 10.53
N SER A 173 25.26 18.81 9.77
CA SER A 173 24.28 19.41 8.85
C SER A 173 24.04 18.55 7.61
N ASP A 174 25.10 17.96 7.03
CA ASP A 174 25.01 17.05 5.89
C ASP A 174 24.18 15.81 6.29
N LEU A 175 24.47 15.21 7.46
CA LEU A 175 23.77 14.05 8.00
C LEU A 175 22.28 14.29 8.28
N LEU A 176 21.89 15.53 8.61
CA LEU A 176 20.47 15.90 8.77
C LEU A 176 19.78 16.03 7.41
N ALA A 177 20.39 16.70 6.43
CA ALA A 177 19.84 16.80 5.07
C ALA A 177 19.71 15.42 4.39
N GLU A 178 20.65 14.50 4.64
CA GLU A 178 20.57 13.11 4.16
C GLU A 178 19.45 12.30 4.82
N GLN A 179 19.03 12.65 6.04
CA GLN A 179 17.86 12.04 6.70
C GLN A 179 16.53 12.60 6.19
N GLU A 180 16.46 13.92 5.93
CA GLU A 180 15.28 14.54 5.31
C GLU A 180 15.02 13.99 3.90
N GLU A 181 16.07 13.78 3.11
CA GLU A 181 15.98 13.15 1.78
C GLU A 181 15.55 11.67 1.86
N LEU A 182 15.98 10.94 2.87
CA LEU A 182 15.59 9.53 3.06
C LEU A 182 14.10 9.41 3.42
N ASP A 183 13.60 10.25 4.32
CA ASP A 183 12.17 10.28 4.65
C ASP A 183 11.31 10.79 3.46
N ARG A 184 11.86 11.64 2.57
CA ARG A 184 11.23 11.99 1.28
C ARG A 184 11.09 10.77 0.37
N ILE A 185 12.18 10.04 0.12
CA ILE A 185 12.19 8.85 -0.76
C ILE A 185 11.23 7.76 -0.21
N VAL A 186 11.18 7.55 1.11
CA VAL A 186 10.22 6.61 1.71
C VAL A 186 8.77 7.08 1.53
N SER A 187 8.48 8.38 1.68
CA SER A 187 7.13 8.93 1.45
C SER A 187 6.69 8.81 -0.03
N GLU A 188 7.60 9.04 -0.97
CA GLU A 188 7.34 8.87 -2.41
C GLU A 188 7.13 7.39 -2.76
N THR A 189 7.96 6.50 -2.20
CA THR A 189 7.84 5.04 -2.33
C THR A 189 6.48 4.52 -1.82
N GLN A 190 6.02 4.99 -0.64
CA GLN A 190 4.71 4.60 -0.12
C GLN A 190 3.56 5.16 -0.97
N THR A 191 3.71 6.36 -1.52
CA THR A 191 2.73 6.94 -2.44
C THR A 191 2.60 6.10 -3.71
N LYS A 192 3.74 5.67 -4.29
CA LYS A 192 3.78 4.78 -5.47
C LYS A 192 3.16 3.41 -5.21
N GLN A 193 3.36 2.83 -4.03
CA GLN A 193 2.66 1.59 -3.64
C GLN A 193 1.14 1.78 -3.53
N ASN A 194 0.69 2.93 -3.03
CA ASN A 194 -0.73 3.26 -2.96
C ASN A 194 -1.34 3.50 -4.36
N GLU A 195 -0.59 4.13 -5.28
CA GLU A 195 -0.98 4.28 -6.70
C GLU A 195 -1.17 2.92 -7.39
N ILE A 196 -0.26 1.96 -7.16
CA ILE A 196 -0.40 0.57 -7.65
C ILE A 196 -1.67 -0.09 -7.13
N LEU A 197 -1.95 0.01 -5.82
CA LEU A 197 -3.14 -0.58 -5.20
C LEU A 197 -4.44 0.06 -5.73
N ALA A 198 -4.43 1.37 -5.99
CA ALA A 198 -5.55 2.08 -6.58
C ALA A 198 -5.81 1.64 -8.03
N ALA A 199 -4.78 1.56 -8.87
CA ALA A 199 -4.90 1.13 -10.27
C ALA A 199 -5.42 -0.32 -10.38
N ILE A 200 -4.94 -1.22 -9.53
CA ILE A 200 -5.43 -2.61 -9.45
C ILE A 200 -6.90 -2.63 -8.98
N GLY A 201 -7.28 -1.79 -8.01
CA GLY A 201 -8.66 -1.69 -7.53
C GLY A 201 -9.65 -1.16 -8.57
N GLU A 202 -9.29 -0.07 -9.27
CA GLU A 202 -10.11 0.55 -10.30
C GLU A 202 -10.31 -0.39 -11.50
N THR A 203 -9.24 -1.02 -11.99
CA THR A 203 -9.34 -2.01 -13.07
C THR A 203 -10.08 -3.27 -12.62
N GLY A 204 -9.95 -3.67 -11.36
CA GLY A 204 -10.74 -4.76 -10.78
C GLY A 204 -12.25 -4.49 -10.82
N GLN A 205 -12.67 -3.27 -10.48
CA GLN A 205 -14.08 -2.86 -10.56
C GLN A 205 -14.60 -2.88 -12.00
N LYS A 206 -13.85 -2.36 -12.97
CA LYS A 206 -14.20 -2.41 -14.40
C LYS A 206 -14.31 -3.84 -14.93
N ILE A 207 -13.42 -4.74 -14.49
CA ILE A 207 -13.48 -6.16 -14.85
C ILE A 207 -14.72 -6.83 -14.26
N GLU A 208 -15.11 -6.51 -13.02
CA GLU A 208 -16.36 -7.00 -12.45
C GLU A 208 -17.61 -6.45 -13.15
N GLU A 209 -17.58 -5.19 -13.60
CA GLU A 209 -18.67 -4.55 -14.36
C GLU A 209 -18.87 -5.25 -15.71
N SER A 210 -17.82 -5.28 -16.55
CA SER A 210 -17.87 -5.97 -17.85
C SER A 210 -18.11 -7.48 -17.75
N ALA A 211 -17.79 -8.12 -16.62
CA ALA A 211 -18.14 -9.53 -16.38
C ALA A 211 -19.64 -9.74 -16.12
N ARG A 212 -20.34 -8.78 -15.48
CA ARG A 212 -21.80 -8.82 -15.31
C ARG A 212 -22.51 -8.59 -16.65
N ASP A 213 -22.03 -7.61 -17.43
CA ASP A 213 -22.55 -7.36 -18.78
C ASP A 213 -22.40 -8.60 -19.68
N LEU A 214 -21.28 -9.33 -19.56
CA LEU A 214 -21.04 -10.59 -20.26
C LEU A 214 -22.03 -11.69 -19.80
N GLU A 215 -22.25 -11.84 -18.50
CA GLU A 215 -23.19 -12.82 -17.94
C GLU A 215 -24.64 -12.53 -18.35
N ASP A 216 -25.09 -11.26 -18.31
CA ASP A 216 -26.43 -10.87 -18.75
C ASP A 216 -26.62 -11.08 -20.27
N ALA A 217 -25.60 -10.77 -21.09
CA ALA A 217 -25.64 -11.02 -22.53
C ALA A 217 -25.66 -12.52 -22.85
N GLU A 218 -24.84 -13.35 -22.19
CA GLU A 218 -24.86 -14.81 -22.36
C GLU A 218 -26.21 -15.41 -21.92
N ASN A 219 -26.80 -14.93 -20.82
CA ASN A 219 -28.10 -15.37 -20.32
C ASN A 219 -29.25 -15.02 -21.30
N GLN A 220 -29.25 -13.82 -21.88
CA GLN A 220 -30.26 -13.44 -22.89
C GLN A 220 -30.11 -14.27 -24.17
N LEU A 221 -28.87 -14.46 -24.64
CA LEU A 221 -28.58 -15.25 -25.85
C LEU A 221 -28.95 -16.74 -25.66
N ALA A 222 -28.79 -17.27 -24.44
CA ALA A 222 -29.29 -18.59 -24.07
C ALA A 222 -30.83 -18.69 -24.07
N GLN A 223 -31.54 -17.66 -23.60
CA GLN A 223 -33.01 -17.60 -23.65
C GLN A 223 -33.53 -17.58 -25.10
N TYR A 224 -32.96 -16.74 -25.97
CA TYR A 224 -33.35 -16.69 -27.38
C TYR A 224 -33.07 -18.01 -28.11
N ARG A 225 -31.96 -18.69 -27.81
CA ARG A 225 -31.68 -20.04 -28.35
C ARG A 225 -32.73 -21.07 -27.91
N ALA A 226 -33.21 -21.00 -26.67
CA ALA A 226 -34.26 -21.90 -26.17
C ALA A 226 -35.62 -21.63 -26.82
N GLU A 227 -36.01 -20.35 -27.01
CA GLU A 227 -37.24 -19.98 -27.72
C GLU A 227 -37.19 -20.45 -29.19
N LEU A 228 -36.07 -20.23 -29.88
CA LEU A 228 -35.87 -20.71 -31.26
C LEU A 228 -36.00 -22.23 -31.35
N GLN A 229 -35.37 -23.00 -30.47
CA GLN A 229 -35.49 -24.46 -30.46
C GLN A 229 -36.92 -24.94 -30.20
N GLN A 230 -37.69 -24.27 -29.33
CA GLN A 230 -39.11 -24.58 -29.15
C GLN A 230 -39.93 -24.29 -30.42
N ARG A 231 -39.69 -23.14 -31.07
CA ARG A 231 -40.36 -22.75 -32.32
C ARG A 231 -40.03 -23.67 -33.50
N GLU A 232 -38.79 -24.15 -33.61
CA GLU A 232 -38.39 -25.17 -34.60
C GLU A 232 -39.16 -26.48 -34.39
N LEU A 233 -39.26 -26.94 -33.15
CA LEU A 233 -39.98 -28.18 -32.78
C LEU A 233 -41.49 -28.05 -33.06
N GLU A 234 -42.11 -26.90 -32.70
CA GLU A 234 -43.49 -26.60 -33.07
C GLU A 234 -43.70 -26.57 -34.59
N ALA A 235 -42.72 -26.10 -35.37
CA ALA A 235 -42.81 -26.07 -36.83
C ALA A 235 -42.70 -27.47 -37.45
N GLU A 236 -41.80 -28.33 -36.95
CA GLU A 236 -41.75 -29.75 -37.34
C GLU A 236 -43.04 -30.48 -36.99
N GLU A 237 -43.59 -30.30 -35.77
CA GLU A 237 -44.87 -30.92 -35.38
C GLU A 237 -46.03 -30.46 -36.28
N ARG A 238 -46.10 -29.17 -36.64
CA ARG A 238 -47.11 -28.64 -37.56
C ARG A 238 -46.95 -29.19 -38.98
N MET A 239 -45.73 -29.33 -39.49
CA MET A 239 -45.50 -29.94 -40.81
C MET A 239 -45.84 -31.43 -40.82
N ALA A 240 -45.47 -32.18 -39.78
CA ALA A 240 -45.85 -33.59 -39.63
C ALA A 240 -47.37 -33.79 -39.50
N ALA A 241 -48.06 -32.89 -38.80
CA ALA A 241 -49.52 -32.88 -38.74
C ALA A 241 -50.15 -32.67 -40.12
N LEU A 242 -49.71 -31.66 -40.88
CA LEU A 242 -50.18 -31.38 -42.24
C LEU A 242 -49.89 -32.53 -43.21
N GLU A 243 -48.70 -33.15 -43.14
CA GLU A 243 -48.38 -34.33 -43.95
C GLU A 243 -49.33 -35.50 -43.63
N SER A 244 -49.60 -35.75 -42.34
CA SER A 244 -50.56 -36.78 -41.90
C SER A 244 -51.99 -36.49 -42.35
N GLU A 245 -52.40 -35.22 -42.43
CA GLU A 245 -53.72 -34.80 -42.89
C GLU A 245 -53.87 -35.01 -44.40
N THR A 246 -52.86 -34.62 -45.20
CA THR A 246 -52.89 -34.83 -46.67
C THR A 246 -52.98 -36.30 -47.07
N LEU A 247 -52.41 -37.22 -46.28
CA LEU A 247 -52.51 -38.67 -46.48
C LEU A 247 -53.94 -39.22 -46.29
N THR A 248 -54.85 -38.48 -45.64
CA THR A 248 -56.26 -38.90 -45.50
C THR A 248 -57.14 -38.49 -46.68
N ALA A 249 -56.74 -37.48 -47.46
CA ALA A 249 -57.57 -36.85 -48.48
C ALA A 249 -57.71 -37.65 -49.79
N ASP A 250 -56.83 -38.60 -50.08
CA ASP A 250 -56.78 -39.37 -51.35
C ASP A 250 -57.75 -40.58 -51.39
N SER A 251 -58.87 -40.55 -50.64
CA SER A 251 -59.70 -41.74 -50.40
C SER A 251 -61.24 -41.59 -50.52
N GLY A 252 -61.72 -40.80 -51.48
CA GLY A 252 -62.97 -41.12 -52.20
C GLY A 252 -64.18 -40.16 -52.07
N VAL A 253 -64.97 -40.13 -53.14
CA VAL A 253 -66.11 -39.23 -53.49
C VAL A 253 -67.02 -40.03 -54.46
N PRO A 254 -68.37 -39.87 -54.61
CA PRO A 254 -69.29 -38.79 -54.16
C PRO A 254 -70.65 -39.25 -53.51
N GLU A 255 -71.56 -38.26 -53.32
CA GLU A 255 -73.00 -38.29 -53.71
C GLU A 255 -74.11 -38.51 -52.66
N ALA A 256 -74.87 -37.44 -52.31
CA ALA A 256 -76.35 -37.34 -52.37
C ALA A 256 -76.91 -36.03 -51.74
N VAL A 257 -77.98 -35.46 -52.33
CA VAL A 257 -78.79 -34.26 -51.94
C VAL A 257 -80.22 -34.53 -52.50
N PRO A 258 -81.38 -34.29 -51.82
CA PRO A 258 -81.78 -33.01 -51.17
C PRO A 258 -82.67 -33.10 -49.89
N ASP A 259 -82.90 -31.98 -49.18
CA ASP A 259 -84.19 -31.21 -49.20
C ASP A 259 -84.14 -29.91 -48.34
N GLN A 260 -85.15 -29.04 -48.48
CA GLN A 260 -85.39 -27.76 -47.76
C GLN A 260 -86.92 -27.53 -47.56
N PRO A 261 -87.44 -26.59 -46.74
CA PRO A 261 -86.89 -25.32 -46.20
C PRO A 261 -86.93 -25.27 -44.63
N GLU A 262 -87.22 -24.22 -43.81
CA GLU A 262 -87.83 -22.88 -43.98
C GLU A 262 -87.52 -21.90 -42.81
N GLU A 263 -88.14 -20.71 -42.83
CA GLU A 263 -88.04 -19.47 -42.01
C GLU A 263 -87.81 -19.54 -40.47
N THR A 264 -86.96 -18.64 -39.91
CA THR A 264 -87.35 -17.36 -39.22
C THR A 264 -86.16 -16.61 -38.59
N GLU A 265 -86.30 -15.29 -38.37
CA GLU A 265 -85.32 -14.38 -37.73
C GLU A 265 -85.82 -13.79 -36.37
N PRO A 266 -85.15 -12.81 -35.70
CA PRO A 266 -83.84 -12.83 -35.02
C PRO A 266 -83.99 -12.36 -33.53
N VAL A 267 -82.93 -11.83 -32.87
CA VAL A 267 -82.89 -10.62 -31.97
C VAL A 267 -81.88 -10.66 -30.78
N ARG A 268 -81.02 -9.61 -30.72
CA ARG A 268 -80.33 -8.94 -29.57
C ARG A 268 -79.10 -9.51 -28.83
N GLU A 269 -78.01 -8.77 -29.03
CA GLU A 269 -77.01 -8.24 -28.07
C GLU A 269 -77.63 -7.32 -26.97
N PRO A 270 -76.94 -6.90 -25.86
CA PRO A 270 -75.85 -5.90 -25.98
C PRO A 270 -74.72 -5.87 -24.89
N GLU A 271 -73.63 -5.17 -25.28
CA GLU A 271 -72.77 -4.24 -24.50
C GLU A 271 -71.74 -4.70 -23.43
N ALA A 272 -70.57 -4.05 -23.49
CA ALA A 272 -69.49 -3.99 -22.49
C ALA A 272 -69.56 -2.66 -21.66
N PRO A 273 -68.56 -2.27 -20.82
CA PRO A 273 -67.40 -1.55 -21.35
C PRO A 273 -66.05 -1.60 -20.57
N ASP A 274 -65.01 -1.11 -21.25
CA ASP A 274 -63.69 -0.57 -20.85
C ASP A 274 -63.30 -0.34 -19.37
N ARG A 275 -62.00 -0.53 -19.06
CA ARG A 275 -61.09 0.59 -18.69
C ARG A 275 -59.61 0.22 -18.47
N GLU A 276 -58.75 1.05 -19.07
CA GLU A 276 -57.39 1.44 -18.61
C GLU A 276 -57.43 2.97 -18.29
N PRO A 277 -56.37 3.69 -17.82
CA PRO A 277 -54.93 3.37 -17.85
C PRO A 277 -54.16 3.61 -16.53
N ALA A 278 -52.82 3.58 -16.59
CA ALA A 278 -51.87 3.72 -15.47
C ALA A 278 -51.49 5.17 -15.08
N GLN A 279 -50.91 5.38 -13.88
CA GLN A 279 -49.72 6.21 -13.66
C GLN A 279 -49.07 6.07 -12.26
N THR A 280 -47.84 6.58 -12.18
CA THR A 280 -46.75 6.54 -11.17
C THR A 280 -47.02 7.10 -9.75
N GLU A 281 -46.25 6.60 -8.76
CA GLU A 281 -45.55 7.26 -7.60
C GLU A 281 -46.17 8.47 -6.82
N PRO A 282 -45.81 8.72 -5.51
CA PRO A 282 -44.45 8.63 -4.95
C PRO A 282 -44.32 8.10 -3.50
N ALA A 283 -43.09 8.19 -2.95
CA ALA A 283 -42.75 7.99 -1.53
C ALA A 283 -42.36 9.33 -0.85
N GLU A 284 -42.73 9.51 0.42
CA GLU A 284 -42.38 10.65 1.31
C GLU A 284 -42.89 10.34 2.74
N PRO A 285 -42.51 11.07 3.81
CA PRO A 285 -41.16 11.16 4.41
C PRO A 285 -41.19 10.91 5.95
N GLU A 286 -40.07 11.14 6.66
CA GLU A 286 -40.00 12.00 7.86
C GLU A 286 -38.57 12.54 8.03
N ASP A 287 -38.40 13.59 8.85
CA ASP A 287 -37.42 14.67 8.67
C ASP A 287 -36.27 14.66 9.72
N PRO A 288 -35.07 15.22 9.44
CA PRO A 288 -33.90 15.06 10.31
C PRO A 288 -33.61 16.26 11.23
N GLY A 289 -32.82 16.01 12.27
CA GLY A 289 -31.83 16.97 12.77
C GLY A 289 -32.14 17.69 14.08
N ASN A 290 -31.26 17.50 15.06
CA ASN A 290 -30.38 18.60 15.44
C ASN A 290 -28.97 18.10 15.79
N THR A 291 -27.97 18.95 15.59
CA THR A 291 -26.53 18.67 15.75
C THR A 291 -26.00 18.97 17.14
N GLU A 292 -24.99 18.23 17.62
CA GLU A 292 -23.88 18.74 18.45
C GLU A 292 -22.66 17.79 18.35
N ASP A 293 -21.46 18.30 18.66
CA ASP A 293 -20.13 17.76 18.25
C ASP A 293 -19.13 17.84 19.43
N PRO A 294 -17.95 17.17 19.41
CA PRO A 294 -17.70 15.72 19.34
C PRO A 294 -17.24 15.15 20.70
N GLY A 295 -17.34 13.83 20.92
CA GLY A 295 -16.76 13.24 22.13
C GLY A 295 -16.80 11.72 22.29
N ASN A 296 -15.64 11.07 22.08
CA ASN A 296 -15.25 9.78 22.67
C ASN A 296 -16.30 8.63 22.63
N GLY A 297 -16.37 7.93 21.50
CA GLY A 297 -17.00 6.61 21.40
C GLY A 297 -15.97 5.56 20.95
N ASN A 298 -15.88 4.44 21.65
CA ASN A 298 -15.19 3.25 21.15
C ASN A 298 -16.13 2.53 20.17
N GLU A 299 -15.75 2.43 18.90
CA GLU A 299 -16.44 1.56 17.94
C GLU A 299 -15.91 0.14 18.09
N ASP A 300 -16.78 -0.77 18.52
CA ASP A 300 -16.48 -2.19 18.76
C ASP A 300 -16.41 -2.97 17.43
N VAL A 301 -15.29 -2.82 16.73
CA VAL A 301 -15.00 -3.57 15.51
C VAL A 301 -14.56 -4.99 15.88
N SER A 302 -15.53 -5.87 16.11
CA SER A 302 -15.36 -7.31 16.38
C SER A 302 -14.87 -8.12 15.15
N GLY A 303 -13.92 -7.58 14.40
CA GLY A 303 -13.10 -8.28 13.40
C GLY A 303 -11.64 -8.12 13.78
N GLY A 304 -11.07 -9.14 14.45
CA GLY A 304 -9.73 -9.06 15.03
C GLY A 304 -8.65 -8.80 13.98
N PHE A 305 -7.88 -7.73 14.17
CA PHE A 305 -6.77 -7.36 13.28
C PHE A 305 -5.68 -8.43 13.27
N ASP A 306 -5.30 -8.92 12.09
CA ASP A 306 -4.30 -9.98 11.95
C ASP A 306 -2.87 -9.44 12.02
N TYR A 307 -2.34 -9.36 13.23
CA TYR A 307 -0.93 -9.04 13.48
C TYR A 307 0.06 -10.09 12.94
N SER A 308 -0.38 -11.30 12.55
CA SER A 308 0.52 -12.34 12.03
C SER A 308 0.86 -12.17 10.54
N ALA A 309 0.18 -11.26 9.84
CA ALA A 309 0.54 -10.84 8.49
C ALA A 309 1.81 -9.97 8.42
N TYR A 310 2.22 -9.39 9.55
CA TYR A 310 3.37 -8.48 9.66
C TYR A 310 4.59 -9.18 10.27
N SER A 311 5.79 -8.79 9.84
CA SER A 311 7.03 -9.24 10.46
C SER A 311 7.26 -8.58 11.81
N ASP A 312 8.05 -9.24 12.67
CA ASP A 312 8.51 -8.67 13.95
C ASP A 312 9.17 -7.29 13.78
N LEU A 313 9.83 -7.04 12.63
CA LEU A 313 10.49 -5.76 12.32
C LEU A 313 9.45 -4.64 12.13
N GLU A 314 8.40 -4.90 11.34
CA GLU A 314 7.30 -3.94 11.13
C GLU A 314 6.52 -3.70 12.43
N LEU A 315 6.25 -4.77 13.20
CA LEU A 315 5.60 -4.68 14.51
C LEU A 315 6.40 -3.81 15.50
N MET A 316 7.73 -3.96 15.54
CA MET A 316 8.63 -3.15 16.35
C MET A 316 8.74 -1.72 15.84
N ALA A 317 8.95 -1.51 14.53
CA ALA A 317 9.11 -0.20 13.93
C ALA A 317 7.84 0.65 14.09
N ALA A 318 6.66 0.06 13.90
CA ALA A 318 5.39 0.70 14.20
C ALA A 318 5.27 1.09 15.68
N MET A 319 5.82 0.31 16.62
CA MET A 319 5.77 0.68 18.04
C MET A 319 6.76 1.81 18.36
N ILE A 320 7.98 1.76 17.83
CA ILE A 320 8.97 2.83 17.95
C ILE A 320 8.44 4.14 17.35
N TYR A 321 7.72 4.08 16.23
CA TYR A 321 7.02 5.23 15.66
C TYR A 321 5.92 5.76 16.59
N ARG A 322 5.10 4.89 17.20
CA ARG A 322 4.03 5.31 18.10
C ARG A 322 4.49 5.84 19.46
N GLU A 323 5.65 5.42 19.95
CA GLU A 323 6.21 5.81 21.25
C GLU A 323 7.32 6.89 21.15
N ALA A 324 8.06 6.95 20.04
CA ALA A 324 9.32 7.70 19.95
C ALA A 324 9.61 8.39 18.59
N ASN A 325 8.62 8.59 17.69
CA ASN A 325 8.87 9.23 16.40
C ASN A 325 9.55 10.62 16.50
N THR A 326 9.21 11.42 17.52
CA THR A 326 9.80 12.75 17.76
C THR A 326 11.13 12.73 18.52
N GLU A 327 11.62 11.56 18.94
CA GLU A 327 12.85 11.42 19.72
C GLU A 327 14.09 11.35 18.82
N PRO A 328 15.29 11.70 19.33
CA PRO A 328 16.54 11.49 18.62
C PRO A 328 16.79 10.00 18.30
N TRP A 329 17.73 9.71 17.40
CA TRP A 329 18.08 8.36 16.96
C TRP A 329 18.29 7.39 18.13
N GLU A 330 19.10 7.79 19.10
CA GLU A 330 19.42 7.01 20.29
C GLU A 330 18.16 6.74 21.14
N GLY A 331 17.19 7.66 21.14
CA GLY A 331 15.91 7.51 21.83
C GLY A 331 14.99 6.50 21.13
N LYS A 332 14.96 6.51 19.79
CA LYS A 332 14.25 5.50 18.98
C LYS A 332 14.84 4.10 19.20
N VAL A 333 16.16 3.97 19.08
CA VAL A 333 16.87 2.69 19.30
C VAL A 333 16.71 2.22 20.74
N ALA A 334 16.75 3.10 21.74
CA ALA A 334 16.55 2.74 23.14
C ALA A 334 15.16 2.16 23.43
N VAL A 335 14.08 2.64 22.79
CA VAL A 335 12.76 2.00 22.88
C VAL A 335 12.77 0.60 22.23
N GLY A 336 13.46 0.44 21.10
CA GLY A 336 13.75 -0.88 20.52
C GLY A 336 14.54 -1.80 21.46
N ASN A 337 15.56 -1.27 22.16
CA ASN A 337 16.32 -2.02 23.15
C ASN A 337 15.42 -2.49 24.31
N VAL A 338 14.44 -1.70 24.77
CA VAL A 338 13.47 -2.15 25.80
C VAL A 338 12.65 -3.35 25.31
N ILE A 339 12.20 -3.34 24.05
CA ILE A 339 11.46 -4.46 23.44
C ILE A 339 12.34 -5.72 23.41
N MET A 340 13.58 -5.61 22.92
CA MET A 340 14.53 -6.73 22.87
C MET A 340 14.92 -7.26 24.25
N ASN A 341 15.15 -6.37 25.23
CA ASN A 341 15.44 -6.74 26.62
C ASN A 341 14.27 -7.50 27.27
N ARG A 342 13.03 -7.20 26.88
CA ARG A 342 11.85 -7.97 27.33
C ARG A 342 11.78 -9.34 26.68
N LEU A 343 11.99 -9.47 25.37
CA LEU A 343 12.05 -10.75 24.66
C LEU A 343 13.12 -11.70 25.23
N GLN A 344 14.25 -11.15 25.69
CA GLN A 344 15.33 -11.91 26.33
C GLN A 344 15.11 -12.19 27.83
N SER A 345 14.05 -11.65 28.44
CA SER A 345 13.83 -11.68 29.89
C SER A 345 12.69 -12.62 30.27
N SER A 346 12.99 -13.65 31.06
CA SER A 346 12.04 -14.66 31.57
C SER A 346 10.94 -14.12 32.50
N ARG A 347 10.73 -12.80 32.55
CA ARG A 347 9.62 -12.10 33.22
C ARG A 347 8.51 -11.70 32.26
N TYR A 348 8.76 -11.76 30.95
CA TYR A 348 7.86 -11.35 29.88
C TYR A 348 7.69 -12.50 28.87
N PRO A 349 6.74 -12.42 27.93
CA PRO A 349 6.65 -13.35 26.82
C PRO A 349 7.88 -13.31 25.91
N ASP A 350 8.12 -14.43 25.23
CA ASP A 350 9.25 -14.69 24.33
C ASP A 350 8.93 -14.42 22.84
N THR A 351 7.83 -13.72 22.56
CA THR A 351 7.33 -13.41 21.21
C THR A 351 7.04 -11.91 21.06
N MET A 352 7.25 -11.35 19.86
CA MET A 352 7.07 -9.91 19.61
C MET A 352 5.66 -9.43 19.98
N ILE A 353 4.63 -10.10 19.43
CA ILE A 353 3.22 -9.84 19.75
C ILE A 353 2.97 -9.97 21.25
N GLY A 354 3.57 -10.94 21.93
CA GLY A 354 3.43 -11.13 23.38
C GLY A 354 4.06 -10.01 24.22
N VAL A 355 5.18 -9.42 23.78
CA VAL A 355 5.84 -8.29 24.45
C VAL A 355 5.13 -6.97 24.16
N LEU A 356 4.74 -6.72 22.91
CA LEU A 356 4.09 -5.48 22.50
C LEU A 356 2.65 -5.37 23.02
N SER A 357 1.96 -6.50 23.23
CA SER A 357 0.64 -6.53 23.88
C SER A 357 0.68 -6.40 25.41
N GLN A 358 1.86 -6.24 26.04
CA GLN A 358 1.94 -6.03 27.48
C GLN A 358 1.36 -4.67 27.90
N PRO A 359 0.51 -4.62 28.94
CA PRO A 359 -0.10 -3.38 29.38
C PRO A 359 0.93 -2.38 29.92
N TYR A 360 0.51 -1.12 29.99
CA TYR A 360 1.22 0.04 30.55
C TYR A 360 2.48 0.52 29.81
N GLN A 361 3.26 -0.35 29.15
CA GLN A 361 4.50 0.08 28.49
C GLN A 361 4.32 0.48 27.03
N PHE A 362 3.48 -0.25 26.30
CA PHE A 362 3.26 -0.10 24.86
C PHE A 362 1.80 0.23 24.60
N THR A 363 1.34 1.34 25.19
CA THR A 363 -0.08 1.72 25.22
C THR A 363 -0.74 1.96 23.84
N PRO A 364 -0.01 2.23 22.74
CA PRO A 364 -0.56 2.25 21.40
C PRO A 364 -0.97 0.88 20.85
N TRP A 365 -0.57 -0.25 21.45
CA TRP A 365 -0.97 -1.58 20.97
C TRP A 365 -2.49 -1.72 20.84
N GLY A 366 -2.96 -2.31 19.75
CA GLY A 366 -4.40 -2.42 19.46
C GLY A 366 -5.10 -1.12 19.03
N SER A 367 -4.46 0.05 19.17
CA SER A 367 -5.08 1.33 18.79
C SER A 367 -5.16 1.49 17.27
N ALA A 368 -6.18 2.20 16.80
CA ALA A 368 -6.30 2.59 15.38
C ALA A 368 -5.07 3.39 14.87
N GLY A 369 -4.37 4.10 15.75
CA GLY A 369 -3.13 4.81 15.42
C GLY A 369 -1.93 3.88 15.17
N TYR A 370 -1.85 2.74 15.87
CA TYR A 370 -0.84 1.70 15.64
C TYR A 370 -1.19 0.83 14.42
N ILE A 371 -2.47 0.48 14.27
CA ILE A 371 -2.98 -0.25 13.09
C ILE A 371 -2.68 0.52 11.80
N ARG A 372 -2.95 1.83 11.75
CA ARG A 372 -2.60 2.68 10.59
C ARG A 372 -1.09 2.75 10.33
N ALA A 373 -0.26 2.70 11.38
CA ALA A 373 1.21 2.68 11.23
C ALA A 373 1.74 1.34 10.68
N LEU A 374 1.01 0.24 10.87
CA LEU A 374 1.29 -1.04 10.21
C LEU A 374 0.77 -1.05 8.76
N GLN A 375 -0.44 -0.53 8.51
CA GLN A 375 -1.06 -0.53 7.19
C GLN A 375 -0.39 0.43 6.19
N ASN A 376 0.08 1.58 6.66
CA ASN A 376 0.66 2.64 5.81
C ASN A 376 2.20 2.68 5.85
N GLY A 377 2.83 1.75 6.57
CA GLY A 377 4.25 1.83 6.93
C GLY A 377 4.59 2.96 7.91
N VAL A 378 5.87 3.06 8.25
CA VAL A 378 6.45 4.13 9.08
C VAL A 378 7.73 4.68 8.45
N ASN A 379 8.18 5.84 8.94
CA ASN A 379 9.35 6.51 8.38
C ASN A 379 10.66 5.73 8.56
N SER A 380 11.65 6.10 7.75
CA SER A 380 12.92 5.38 7.63
C SER A 380 13.63 5.23 8.97
N THR A 381 13.62 6.28 9.79
CA THR A 381 14.31 6.32 11.08
C THR A 381 13.73 5.35 12.10
N CYS A 382 12.43 5.06 12.07
CA CYS A 382 11.81 4.05 12.94
C CYS A 382 12.07 2.61 12.44
N MET A 383 12.08 2.39 11.12
CA MET A 383 12.47 1.10 10.52
C MET A 383 13.94 0.76 10.81
N GLN A 384 14.85 1.72 10.57
CA GLN A 384 16.29 1.56 10.85
C GLN A 384 16.54 1.36 12.36
N ALA A 385 15.86 2.09 13.24
CA ALA A 385 16.03 1.94 14.69
C ALA A 385 15.54 0.57 15.21
N ALA A 386 14.44 0.03 14.66
CA ALA A 386 14.00 -1.33 14.95
C ALA A 386 15.05 -2.36 14.50
N GLN A 387 15.57 -2.21 13.28
CA GLN A 387 16.59 -3.12 12.74
C GLN A 387 17.90 -3.08 13.54
N ALA A 388 18.34 -1.90 13.99
CA ALA A 388 19.53 -1.73 14.82
C ALA A 388 19.37 -2.40 16.21
N ALA A 389 18.21 -2.21 16.85
CA ALA A 389 17.88 -2.86 18.11
C ALA A 389 17.81 -4.40 17.97
N MET A 390 17.19 -4.91 16.90
CA MET A 390 17.12 -6.35 16.60
C MET A 390 18.48 -6.98 16.33
N ASN A 391 19.35 -6.29 15.60
CA ASN A 391 20.71 -6.76 15.31
C ASN A 391 21.61 -6.73 16.56
N GLY A 392 21.22 -5.99 17.61
CA GLY A 392 22.05 -5.77 18.80
C GLY A 392 23.33 -4.97 18.51
N THR A 393 23.39 -4.25 17.39
CA THR A 393 24.55 -3.41 17.01
C THR A 393 24.69 -2.19 17.90
N GLU A 394 23.57 -1.69 18.42
CA GLU A 394 23.49 -0.52 19.28
C GLU A 394 22.65 -0.83 20.52
N ASN A 395 23.20 -0.54 21.71
CA ASN A 395 22.48 -0.64 22.97
C ASN A 395 22.83 0.55 23.88
N TYR A 396 21.90 1.50 23.99
CA TYR A 396 22.09 2.74 24.76
C TYR A 396 21.67 2.62 26.23
N ILE A 397 21.01 1.50 26.62
CA ILE A 397 20.36 1.36 27.93
C ILE A 397 20.78 0.10 28.71
N GLY A 398 21.68 -0.73 28.15
CA GLY A 398 22.05 -2.01 28.75
C GLY A 398 20.83 -2.95 28.84
N ASN A 399 20.51 -3.40 30.06
CA ASN A 399 19.47 -4.41 30.32
C ASN A 399 18.19 -3.80 30.95
N LEU A 400 17.96 -2.49 30.80
CA LEU A 400 16.79 -1.80 31.35
C LEU A 400 15.51 -2.21 30.62
N LEU A 401 14.39 -2.27 31.34
CA LEU A 401 13.16 -2.97 30.92
C LEU A 401 11.94 -2.04 30.83
N HIS A 402 12.11 -0.77 31.20
CA HIS A 402 11.06 0.23 31.21
C HIS A 402 11.56 1.56 30.66
N PHE A 403 10.63 2.33 30.10
CA PHE A 403 10.83 3.74 29.79
C PHE A 403 9.57 4.55 30.14
N ARG A 404 9.70 5.87 30.23
CA ARG A 404 8.59 6.84 30.36
C ARG A 404 9.09 8.25 30.06
N MET A 405 8.19 9.19 29.78
CA MET A 405 8.54 10.61 29.72
C MET A 405 9.17 11.10 31.03
N VAL A 406 10.24 11.90 30.94
CA VAL A 406 10.96 12.49 32.08
C VAL A 406 9.98 13.25 32.99
N ALA A 407 10.00 12.93 34.29
CA ALA A 407 9.21 13.63 35.30
C ALA A 407 9.95 13.63 36.66
N PRO A 408 9.66 14.61 37.55
CA PRO A 408 10.28 14.66 38.87
C PRO A 408 10.11 13.37 39.67
N GLY A 409 11.18 12.94 40.34
CA GLY A 409 11.19 11.75 41.20
C GLY A 409 11.58 10.43 40.52
N TYR A 410 11.78 10.41 39.19
CA TYR A 410 12.28 9.24 38.47
C TYR A 410 13.78 9.36 38.17
N THR A 411 14.51 8.26 38.35
CA THR A 411 15.96 8.17 38.13
C THR A 411 16.27 7.03 37.18
N GLY A 412 17.11 7.28 36.17
CA GLY A 412 17.45 6.31 35.13
C GLY A 412 18.39 6.93 34.09
N ILE A 413 18.62 6.23 32.98
CA ILE A 413 19.33 6.79 31.81
C ILE A 413 18.34 7.72 31.08
N ILE A 414 18.75 8.95 30.76
CA ILE A 414 17.91 9.92 30.05
C ILE A 414 18.41 10.05 28.61
N ILE A 415 17.51 9.85 27.64
CA ILE A 415 17.76 10.02 26.21
C ILE A 415 16.53 10.70 25.61
N GLY A 416 16.74 11.86 24.97
CA GLY A 416 15.63 12.72 24.53
C GLY A 416 14.71 13.11 25.70
N ASN A 417 13.41 12.96 25.50
CA ASN A 417 12.36 13.19 26.49
C ASN A 417 12.09 11.97 27.39
N HIS A 418 12.81 10.86 27.20
CA HIS A 418 12.59 9.61 27.93
C HIS A 418 13.61 9.34 29.04
N VAL A 419 13.13 8.72 30.13
CA VAL A 419 13.95 8.11 31.17
C VAL A 419 13.74 6.59 31.19
N PHE A 420 14.82 5.84 31.10
CA PHE A 420 14.89 4.38 31.00
C PHE A 420 15.38 3.76 32.32
N TYR A 421 14.73 2.66 32.76
CA TYR A 421 14.90 2.08 34.11
C TYR A 421 14.46 0.59 34.21
#